data_AF-A0A5C7HFG7-F1
#
_entry.id   AF-A0A5C7HFG7-F1
#
_cell.length_a   1.000
_cell.length_b   1.000
_cell.length_c   1.000
_cell.angle_alpha   90.00
_cell.angle_beta   90.00
_cell.angle_gamma   90.00
#
_symmetry.space_group_name_H-M   'P 1'
#
loop_
_entity.id
_entity.type
_entity.pdbx_description
1 polymer ?
#
loop_
_entity_poly.entity_id
_entity_poly.type
_entity_poly.pdbx_seq_one_letter_code
_entity_poly.pdbx_strand_id
1 'polypeptide(L)'
;METEKTSEELVRGQAEIWQHMFSFADSMVLKCAVELRIADIIHSHDGAPMTLSQIASCIDSPSPDIPYLTRIMRLLVRKNIFTVHHPSDGGESLYGLTHVSKWLLHGSDLSLAPMILMQTHPSMMAPLHCLSKCVKEGGIAFEKTHGRQVWDFASQNPEFNNMFNDGMACAARIIARAIMTGYKDGFGCIGSLVDVGGGTGTMVAEIVKSHPHIKATNFDLPHVIATAPLHDGVYHVGGDMFQDIPNADAVFMKWIMHDWTDEDCVKILRNCKKAIPEKNGKVIIVDLVLQPDGNGTFDDVGFTFDLLMMADTSGGKERTELQWKKLLEEGGFPRYKVISIPDLLSIIEAYPG
;
A
#
# COMPACT_ATOMS: atom_id res chain seq x y z
N MET A 1 19.63 -39.55 20.62
CA MET A 1 19.06 -38.34 21.24
C MET A 1 19.77 -37.06 20.84
N GLU A 2 21.07 -36.86 21.12
CA GLU A 2 21.78 -35.62 20.69
C GLU A 2 22.00 -35.55 19.17
N THR A 3 22.39 -36.65 18.54
CA THR A 3 22.52 -36.80 17.08
C THR A 3 21.20 -36.76 16.30
N GLU A 4 20.09 -37.20 16.90
CA GLU A 4 18.75 -37.13 16.30
C GLU A 4 18.21 -35.70 16.34
N LYS A 5 18.44 -34.99 17.46
CA LYS A 5 18.07 -33.57 17.61
C LYS A 5 18.80 -32.69 16.58
N THR A 6 20.08 -32.96 16.31
CA THR A 6 20.85 -32.28 15.25
C THR A 6 20.29 -32.57 13.85
N SER A 7 19.81 -33.80 13.59
CA SER A 7 19.21 -34.16 12.30
C SER A 7 17.86 -33.46 12.06
N GLU A 8 17.01 -33.37 13.08
CA GLU A 8 15.71 -32.67 13.00
C GLU A 8 15.89 -31.16 12.81
N GLU A 9 16.83 -30.55 13.53
CA GLU A 9 17.16 -29.13 13.40
C GLU A 9 17.67 -28.80 11.99
N LEU A 10 18.50 -29.67 11.39
CA LEU A 10 18.98 -29.51 10.01
C LEU A 10 17.85 -29.55 8.99
N VAL A 11 16.95 -30.52 9.09
CA VAL A 11 15.80 -30.64 8.18
C VAL A 11 14.86 -29.45 8.33
N ARG A 12 14.60 -29.00 9.56
CA ARG A 12 13.78 -27.80 9.80
C ARG A 12 14.41 -26.56 9.17
N GLY A 13 15.70 -26.31 9.42
CA GLY A 13 16.42 -25.19 8.81
C GLY A 13 16.45 -25.24 7.28
N GLN A 14 16.59 -26.45 6.70
CA GLN A 14 16.48 -26.63 5.25
C GLN A 14 15.09 -26.29 4.72
N ALA A 15 14.03 -26.73 5.39
CA ALA A 15 12.67 -26.42 4.97
C ALA A 15 12.37 -24.91 5.05
N GLU A 16 12.79 -24.24 6.12
CA GLU A 16 12.60 -22.80 6.33
C GLU A 16 13.32 -21.98 5.25
N ILE A 17 14.59 -22.28 4.94
CA ILE A 17 15.31 -21.52 3.91
C ILE A 17 14.72 -21.74 2.50
N TRP A 18 14.19 -22.94 2.22
CA TRP A 18 13.48 -23.20 0.96
C TRP A 18 12.19 -22.37 0.86
N GLN A 19 11.45 -22.20 1.95
CA GLN A 19 10.24 -21.36 1.96
C GLN A 19 10.57 -19.91 1.63
N HIS A 20 11.62 -19.34 2.22
CA HIS A 20 12.07 -17.99 1.89
C HIS A 20 12.56 -17.90 0.44
N MET A 21 13.35 -18.87 -0.03
CA MET A 21 13.88 -18.90 -1.40
C MET A 21 12.78 -18.88 -2.48
N PHE A 22 11.66 -19.58 -2.25
CA PHE A 22 10.55 -19.67 -3.19
C PHE A 22 9.39 -18.72 -2.91
N SER A 23 9.50 -17.84 -1.90
CA SER A 23 8.44 -16.89 -1.52
C SER A 23 7.99 -15.99 -2.67
N PHE A 24 8.88 -15.64 -3.61
CA PHE A 24 8.52 -14.87 -4.82
C PHE A 24 7.45 -15.58 -5.67
N ALA A 25 7.44 -16.92 -5.67
CA ALA A 25 6.47 -17.69 -6.44
C ALA A 25 5.05 -17.50 -5.90
N ASP A 26 4.89 -17.32 -4.59
CA ASP A 26 3.60 -17.03 -3.96
C ASP A 26 3.04 -15.69 -4.48
N SER A 27 3.87 -14.65 -4.54
CA SER A 27 3.48 -13.34 -5.10
C SER A 27 3.10 -13.44 -6.57
N MET A 28 3.83 -14.23 -7.37
CA MET A 28 3.55 -14.39 -8.80
C MET A 28 2.29 -15.20 -9.08
N VAL A 29 1.98 -16.24 -8.29
CA VAL A 29 0.70 -16.95 -8.46
C VAL A 29 -0.49 -16.13 -7.98
N LEU A 30 -0.30 -15.27 -6.97
CA LEU A 30 -1.30 -14.31 -6.55
C LEU A 30 -1.59 -13.28 -7.64
N LYS A 31 -0.55 -12.71 -8.26
CA LYS A 31 -0.67 -11.87 -9.45
C LYS A 31 -1.45 -12.56 -10.56
N CYS A 32 -1.08 -13.82 -10.88
CA CYS A 32 -1.77 -14.60 -11.90
C CYS A 32 -3.27 -14.78 -11.59
N ALA A 33 -3.63 -15.02 -10.32
CA ALA A 33 -5.03 -15.13 -9.92
C ALA A 33 -5.82 -13.82 -10.13
N VAL A 34 -5.17 -12.67 -9.93
CA VAL A 34 -5.73 -11.34 -10.20
C VAL A 34 -5.88 -11.11 -11.71
N GLU A 35 -4.83 -11.37 -12.49
CA GLU A 35 -4.83 -11.19 -13.96
C GLU A 35 -5.90 -12.07 -14.64
N LEU A 36 -6.05 -13.31 -14.18
CA LEU A 36 -7.07 -14.25 -14.67
C LEU A 36 -8.46 -14.01 -14.06
N ARG A 37 -8.61 -13.03 -13.16
CA ARG A 37 -9.86 -12.68 -12.48
C ARG A 37 -10.54 -13.88 -11.81
N ILE A 38 -9.76 -14.80 -11.24
CA ILE A 38 -10.28 -16.06 -10.69
C ILE A 38 -11.28 -15.79 -9.57
N ALA A 39 -10.98 -14.83 -8.69
CA ALA A 39 -11.88 -14.46 -7.60
C ALA A 39 -13.21 -13.89 -8.13
N ASP A 40 -13.16 -13.03 -9.15
CA ASP A 40 -14.36 -12.49 -9.80
C ASP A 40 -15.20 -13.57 -10.45
N ILE A 41 -14.57 -14.51 -11.16
CA ILE A 41 -15.26 -15.62 -11.83
C ILE A 41 -16.05 -16.43 -10.80
N ILE A 42 -15.41 -16.86 -9.72
CA ILE A 42 -16.09 -17.60 -8.64
C ILE A 42 -17.18 -16.74 -7.98
N HIS A 43 -16.90 -15.44 -7.77
CA HIS A 43 -17.89 -14.54 -7.17
C HIS A 43 -19.13 -14.34 -8.02
N SER A 44 -18.96 -14.26 -9.36
CA SER A 44 -20.06 -14.08 -10.31
C SER A 44 -21.05 -15.24 -10.34
N HIS A 45 -20.65 -16.40 -9.79
CA HIS A 45 -21.50 -17.57 -9.61
C HIS A 45 -22.21 -17.56 -8.25
N ASP A 46 -22.75 -16.41 -7.83
CA ASP A 46 -23.35 -16.16 -6.51
C ASP A 46 -22.43 -16.52 -5.32
N GLY A 47 -21.11 -16.54 -5.56
CA GLY A 47 -20.09 -17.01 -4.62
C GLY A 47 -20.12 -18.52 -4.35
N ALA A 48 -20.92 -19.29 -5.09
CA ALA A 48 -20.93 -20.74 -5.01
C ALA A 48 -19.63 -21.33 -5.59
N PRO A 49 -19.08 -22.40 -4.98
CA PRO A 49 -17.88 -23.05 -5.49
C PRO A 49 -18.05 -23.56 -6.93
N MET A 50 -16.99 -23.43 -7.75
CA MET A 50 -16.98 -23.82 -9.16
C MET A 50 -15.96 -24.92 -9.42
N THR A 51 -16.20 -25.80 -10.39
CA THR A 51 -15.18 -26.73 -10.87
C THR A 51 -14.08 -25.99 -11.63
N LEU A 52 -12.91 -26.63 -11.78
CA LEU A 52 -11.81 -26.04 -12.56
C LEU A 52 -12.20 -25.82 -14.03
N SER A 53 -12.99 -26.73 -14.59
CA SER A 53 -13.50 -26.66 -15.96
C SER A 53 -14.44 -25.45 -16.16
N GLN A 54 -15.32 -25.21 -15.18
CA GLN A 54 -16.18 -24.03 -15.17
C GLN A 54 -15.37 -22.73 -15.05
N ILE A 55 -14.41 -22.66 -14.13
CA ILE A 55 -13.53 -21.48 -13.97
C ILE A 55 -12.80 -21.21 -15.29
N ALA A 56 -12.18 -22.22 -15.89
CA ALA A 56 -11.45 -22.07 -17.14
C ALA A 56 -12.33 -21.59 -18.29
N SER A 57 -13.58 -22.06 -18.37
CA SER A 57 -14.53 -21.63 -19.43
C SER A 57 -14.91 -20.15 -19.35
N CYS A 58 -14.72 -19.51 -18.19
CA CYS A 58 -14.98 -18.09 -17.97
C CYS A 58 -13.73 -17.21 -18.15
N ILE A 59 -12.55 -17.80 -18.34
CA ILE A 59 -11.32 -17.05 -18.65
C ILE A 59 -11.43 -16.56 -20.09
N ASP A 60 -11.13 -15.28 -20.31
CA ASP A 60 -11.09 -14.66 -21.65
C ASP A 60 -9.89 -15.18 -22.46
N SER A 61 -9.99 -16.42 -22.94
CA SER A 61 -8.99 -17.09 -23.75
C SER A 61 -9.64 -18.13 -24.65
N PRO A 62 -9.22 -18.25 -25.93
CA PRO A 62 -9.78 -19.24 -26.83
C PRO A 62 -9.43 -20.69 -26.45
N SER A 63 -8.39 -20.90 -25.64
CA SER A 63 -7.92 -22.23 -25.24
C SER A 63 -7.15 -22.17 -23.92
N PRO A 64 -7.82 -22.08 -22.76
CA PRO A 64 -7.16 -22.07 -21.45
C PRO A 64 -6.43 -23.39 -21.18
N ASP A 65 -5.18 -23.31 -20.70
CA ASP A 65 -4.39 -24.48 -20.32
C ASP A 65 -4.79 -24.98 -18.92
N ILE A 66 -5.65 -26.00 -18.91
CA ILE A 66 -6.18 -26.61 -17.67
C ILE A 66 -5.08 -27.20 -16.77
N PRO A 67 -4.06 -27.93 -17.29
CA PRO A 67 -2.92 -28.36 -16.49
C PRO A 67 -2.21 -27.22 -15.76
N TYR A 68 -1.99 -26.08 -16.40
CA TYR A 68 -1.37 -24.91 -15.75
C TYR A 68 -2.28 -24.34 -14.65
N LEU A 69 -3.55 -24.10 -14.96
CA LEU A 69 -4.53 -23.59 -13.99
C LEU A 69 -4.65 -24.52 -12.77
N THR A 70 -4.62 -25.84 -13.00
CA THR A 70 -4.63 -26.86 -11.92
C THR A 70 -3.48 -26.67 -10.94
N ARG A 71 -2.26 -26.44 -11.44
CA ARG A 71 -1.05 -26.28 -10.61
C ARG A 71 -1.06 -24.96 -9.85
N ILE A 72 -1.54 -23.89 -10.49
CA ILE A 72 -1.71 -22.57 -9.87
C ILE A 72 -2.72 -22.66 -8.74
N MET A 73 -3.93 -23.18 -9.00
CA MET A 73 -4.98 -23.33 -7.99
C MET A 73 -4.53 -24.23 -6.83
N ARG A 74 -3.74 -25.27 -7.09
CA ARG A 74 -3.18 -26.13 -6.03
C ARG A 74 -2.33 -25.35 -5.04
N LEU A 75 -1.45 -24.45 -5.53
CA LEU A 75 -0.62 -23.64 -4.65
C LEU A 75 -1.46 -22.60 -3.89
N LEU A 76 -2.38 -21.91 -4.58
CA LEU A 76 -3.25 -20.92 -3.96
C LEU A 76 -4.15 -21.53 -2.87
N VAL A 77 -4.67 -22.73 -3.09
CA VAL A 77 -5.42 -23.49 -2.07
C VAL A 77 -4.51 -23.90 -0.91
N ARG A 78 -3.29 -24.38 -1.19
CA ARG A 78 -2.33 -24.74 -0.14
C ARG A 78 -1.97 -23.55 0.76
N LYS A 79 -2.01 -22.33 0.21
CA LYS A 79 -1.81 -21.04 0.88
C LYS A 79 -3.09 -20.46 1.49
N ASN A 80 -4.20 -21.19 1.44
CA ASN A 80 -5.52 -20.78 1.94
C ASN A 80 -6.08 -19.49 1.29
N ILE A 81 -5.64 -19.17 0.07
CA ILE A 81 -6.18 -18.05 -0.70
C ILE A 81 -7.54 -18.44 -1.29
N PHE A 82 -7.68 -19.67 -1.77
CA PHE A 82 -8.95 -20.28 -2.18
C PHE A 82 -9.21 -21.57 -1.39
N THR A 83 -10.45 -22.06 -1.38
CA THR A 83 -10.79 -23.38 -0.83
C THR A 83 -10.90 -24.42 -1.94
N VAL A 84 -10.78 -25.69 -1.57
CA VAL A 84 -11.17 -26.82 -2.41
C VAL A 84 -12.04 -27.77 -1.60
N HIS A 85 -13.15 -28.21 -2.19
CA HIS A 85 -14.01 -29.27 -1.66
C HIS A 85 -14.00 -30.44 -2.64
N HIS A 86 -13.78 -31.65 -2.13
CA HIS A 86 -13.84 -32.88 -2.91
C HIS A 86 -15.20 -33.55 -2.66
N PRO A 87 -16.10 -33.56 -3.65
CA PRO A 87 -17.40 -34.22 -3.52
C PRO A 87 -17.26 -35.70 -3.13
N SER A 88 -18.13 -36.18 -2.23
CA SER A 88 -18.12 -37.57 -1.75
C SER A 88 -18.58 -38.58 -2.80
N ASP A 89 -19.25 -38.11 -3.86
CA ASP A 89 -19.71 -38.90 -5.00
C ASP A 89 -18.61 -39.11 -6.07
N GLY A 90 -17.40 -38.59 -5.85
CA GLY A 90 -16.29 -38.68 -6.80
C GLY A 90 -16.37 -37.66 -7.94
N GLY A 91 -17.23 -36.65 -7.84
CA GLY A 91 -17.30 -35.52 -8.77
C GLY A 91 -16.03 -34.65 -8.81
N GLU A 92 -16.00 -33.71 -9.76
CA GLU A 92 -14.88 -32.76 -9.89
C GLU A 92 -14.71 -31.92 -8.62
N SER A 93 -13.46 -31.57 -8.31
CA SER A 93 -13.16 -30.71 -7.16
C SER A 93 -13.75 -29.32 -7.36
N LEU A 94 -14.38 -28.79 -6.31
CA LEU A 94 -15.04 -27.49 -6.31
C LEU A 94 -14.18 -26.46 -5.58
N TYR A 95 -13.91 -25.33 -6.22
CA TYR A 95 -13.08 -24.25 -5.70
C TYR A 95 -13.93 -23.07 -5.27
N GLY A 96 -13.70 -22.57 -4.06
CA GLY A 96 -14.47 -21.47 -3.47
C GLY A 96 -13.60 -20.32 -2.97
N LEU A 97 -14.25 -19.19 -2.68
CA LEU A 97 -13.59 -18.02 -2.09
C LEU A 97 -13.31 -18.22 -0.59
N THR A 98 -12.18 -17.74 -0.12
CA THR A 98 -11.91 -17.47 1.31
C THR A 98 -12.04 -15.98 1.63
N HIS A 99 -11.89 -15.62 2.91
CA HIS A 99 -11.78 -14.22 3.32
C HIS A 99 -10.57 -13.51 2.67
N VAL A 100 -9.50 -14.23 2.30
CA VAL A 100 -8.31 -13.69 1.62
C VAL A 100 -8.62 -13.39 0.15
N SER A 101 -9.15 -14.36 -0.61
CA SER A 101 -9.48 -14.13 -2.04
C SER A 101 -10.51 -13.02 -2.27
N LYS A 102 -11.34 -12.68 -1.27
CA LYS A 102 -12.30 -11.57 -1.39
C LYS A 102 -11.61 -10.20 -1.55
N TRP A 103 -10.35 -10.06 -1.12
CA TRP A 103 -9.54 -8.88 -1.37
C TRP A 103 -9.06 -8.78 -2.83
N LEU A 104 -9.29 -9.80 -3.66
CA LEU A 104 -8.91 -9.82 -5.07
C LEU A 104 -10.07 -9.45 -6.01
N LEU A 105 -11.29 -9.27 -5.48
CA LEU A 105 -12.48 -8.98 -6.28
C LEU A 105 -12.36 -7.61 -6.94
N HIS A 106 -12.45 -7.55 -8.27
CA HIS A 106 -12.48 -6.26 -8.97
C HIS A 106 -13.82 -5.58 -8.73
N GLY A 107 -13.80 -4.24 -8.62
CA GLY A 107 -15.01 -3.44 -8.34
C GLY A 107 -15.45 -3.40 -6.87
N SER A 108 -14.81 -4.16 -5.99
CA SER A 108 -14.95 -3.98 -4.54
C SER A 108 -14.16 -2.76 -4.07
N ASP A 109 -14.76 -1.94 -3.20
CA ASP A 109 -14.06 -0.85 -2.50
C ASP A 109 -12.87 -1.36 -1.66
N LEU A 110 -12.92 -2.62 -1.22
CA LEU A 110 -11.90 -3.29 -0.41
C LEU A 110 -10.96 -4.17 -1.25
N SER A 111 -10.78 -3.87 -2.53
CA SER A 111 -9.89 -4.63 -3.40
C SER A 111 -8.44 -4.19 -3.26
N LEU A 112 -7.53 -5.16 -3.09
CA LEU A 112 -6.08 -5.00 -3.20
C LEU A 112 -5.54 -5.49 -4.55
N ALA A 113 -6.40 -5.90 -5.49
CA ALA A 113 -5.97 -6.34 -6.81
C ALA A 113 -5.04 -5.34 -7.52
N PRO A 114 -5.34 -4.02 -7.59
CA PRO A 114 -4.43 -3.04 -8.19
C PRO A 114 -3.09 -2.94 -7.48
N MET A 115 -3.09 -2.96 -6.14
CA MET A 115 -1.87 -2.93 -5.33
C MET A 115 -0.99 -4.16 -5.58
N ILE A 116 -1.59 -5.34 -5.73
CA ILE A 116 -0.88 -6.59 -6.07
C ILE A 116 -0.22 -6.45 -7.45
N LEU A 117 -0.95 -5.97 -8.46
CA LEU A 117 -0.40 -5.77 -9.80
C LEU A 117 0.76 -4.77 -9.80
N MET A 118 0.63 -3.67 -9.06
CA MET A 118 1.69 -2.67 -8.89
C MET A 118 2.94 -3.25 -8.23
N GLN A 119 2.80 -3.87 -7.05
CA GLN A 119 3.92 -4.43 -6.28
C GLN A 119 4.64 -5.59 -7.00
N THR A 120 3.93 -6.29 -7.88
CA THR A 120 4.47 -7.40 -8.67
C THR A 120 4.82 -6.99 -10.11
N HIS A 121 4.81 -5.70 -10.41
CA HIS A 121 5.22 -5.19 -11.70
C HIS A 121 6.75 -5.32 -11.86
N PRO A 122 7.27 -5.69 -13.05
CA PRO A 122 8.72 -5.80 -13.27
C PRO A 122 9.50 -4.54 -12.87
N SER A 123 8.95 -3.35 -13.11
CA SER A 123 9.61 -2.09 -12.71
C SER A 123 9.73 -1.90 -11.20
N MET A 124 8.82 -2.46 -10.40
CA MET A 124 8.87 -2.40 -8.93
C MET A 124 9.73 -3.52 -8.34
N MET A 125 9.77 -4.69 -8.98
CA MET A 125 10.58 -5.81 -8.49
C MET A 125 12.06 -5.71 -8.89
N ALA A 126 12.38 -5.12 -10.05
CA ALA A 126 13.74 -5.03 -10.56
C ALA A 126 14.74 -4.31 -9.62
N PRO A 127 14.37 -3.22 -8.91
CA PRO A 127 15.20 -2.58 -7.88
C PRO A 127 15.70 -3.54 -6.79
N LEU A 128 14.90 -4.53 -6.40
CA LEU A 128 15.26 -5.48 -5.33
C LEU A 128 16.50 -6.33 -5.69
N HIS A 129 16.78 -6.54 -6.97
CA HIS A 129 18.01 -7.20 -7.41
C HIS A 129 19.28 -6.36 -7.17
N CYS A 130 19.14 -5.06 -6.95
CA CYS A 130 20.26 -4.13 -6.73
C CYS A 130 20.62 -3.92 -5.24
N LEU A 131 19.87 -4.49 -4.28
CA LEU A 131 20.08 -4.27 -2.85
C LEU A 131 21.54 -4.56 -2.42
N SER A 132 22.09 -5.70 -2.81
CA SER A 132 23.48 -6.06 -2.47
C SER A 132 24.52 -5.10 -3.06
N LYS A 133 24.22 -4.49 -4.21
CA LYS A 133 25.07 -3.48 -4.85
C LYS A 133 24.96 -2.14 -4.12
N CYS A 134 23.76 -1.73 -3.70
CA CYS A 134 23.55 -0.54 -2.88
C CYS A 134 24.28 -0.61 -1.54
N VAL A 135 24.31 -1.79 -0.90
CA VAL A 135 25.11 -1.98 0.34
C VAL A 135 26.61 -1.75 0.10
N LYS A 136 27.14 -2.17 -1.05
CA LYS A 136 28.58 -2.07 -1.35
C LYS A 136 29.00 -0.68 -1.83
N GLU A 137 28.15 -0.01 -2.59
CA GLU A 137 28.51 1.18 -3.35
C GLU A 137 27.75 2.44 -2.90
N GLY A 138 26.72 2.29 -2.06
CA GLY A 138 25.70 3.33 -1.86
C GLY A 138 24.82 3.55 -3.09
N GLY A 139 23.93 4.53 -2.99
CA GLY A 139 22.96 4.89 -4.03
C GLY A 139 21.62 4.16 -3.93
N ILE A 140 20.64 4.63 -4.71
CA ILE A 140 19.24 4.18 -4.66
C ILE A 140 19.03 3.02 -5.62
N ALA A 141 18.36 1.95 -5.17
CA ALA A 141 18.21 0.74 -5.97
C ALA A 141 17.38 0.99 -7.24
N PHE A 142 16.26 1.72 -7.11
CA PHE A 142 15.42 2.14 -8.23
C PHE A 142 16.21 2.92 -9.28
N GLU A 143 17.02 3.89 -8.85
CA GLU A 143 17.85 4.69 -9.76
C GLU A 143 18.93 3.86 -10.45
N LYS A 144 19.59 2.92 -9.74
CA LYS A 144 20.57 2.02 -10.35
C LYS A 144 19.95 1.11 -11.41
N THR A 145 18.69 0.74 -11.26
CA THR A 145 17.97 -0.13 -12.20
C THR A 145 17.43 0.64 -13.40
N HIS A 146 16.79 1.79 -13.17
CA HIS A 146 16.03 2.52 -14.20
C HIS A 146 16.74 3.79 -14.70
N GLY A 147 17.86 4.17 -14.08
CA GLY A 147 18.64 5.37 -14.41
C GLY A 147 18.00 6.69 -13.95
N ARG A 148 16.91 6.63 -13.17
CA ARG A 148 16.11 7.77 -12.69
C ARG A 148 15.45 7.42 -11.36
N GLN A 149 15.07 8.43 -10.59
CA GLN A 149 14.25 8.24 -9.38
C GLN A 149 12.79 7.94 -9.74
N VAL A 150 12.05 7.34 -8.80
CA VAL A 150 10.69 6.81 -9.04
C VAL A 150 9.70 7.86 -9.55
N TRP A 151 9.73 9.08 -9.00
CA TRP A 151 8.81 10.16 -9.41
C TRP A 151 9.12 10.69 -10.82
N ASP A 152 10.41 10.86 -11.13
CA ASP A 152 10.85 11.22 -12.48
C ASP A 152 10.49 10.14 -13.49
N PHE A 153 10.64 8.86 -13.10
CA PHE A 153 10.25 7.71 -13.91
C PHE A 153 8.75 7.69 -14.16
N ALA A 154 7.91 7.91 -13.14
CA ALA A 154 6.46 7.99 -13.29
C ALA A 154 6.04 9.11 -14.25
N SER A 155 6.64 10.30 -14.10
CA SER A 155 6.31 11.46 -14.97
C SER A 155 6.56 11.21 -16.46
N GLN A 156 7.52 10.34 -16.80
CA GLN A 156 7.91 10.01 -18.17
C GLN A 156 7.24 8.74 -18.71
N ASN A 157 6.60 7.94 -17.85
CA ASN A 157 6.02 6.65 -18.20
C ASN A 157 4.54 6.60 -17.78
N PRO A 158 3.62 7.06 -18.64
CA PRO A 158 2.18 7.12 -18.31
C PRO A 158 1.58 5.78 -17.90
N GLU A 159 2.03 4.67 -18.48
CA GLU A 159 1.59 3.32 -18.11
C GLU A 159 1.96 2.98 -16.66
N PHE A 160 3.22 3.22 -16.28
CA PHE A 160 3.67 3.04 -14.90
C PHE A 160 2.94 3.97 -13.94
N ASN A 161 2.78 5.24 -14.31
CA ASN A 161 2.06 6.24 -13.50
C ASN A 161 0.61 5.82 -13.26
N ASN A 162 -0.09 5.34 -14.29
CA ASN A 162 -1.48 4.88 -14.15
C ASN A 162 -1.57 3.66 -13.24
N MET A 163 -0.71 2.66 -13.43
CA MET A 163 -0.65 1.49 -12.56
C MET A 163 -0.34 1.86 -11.11
N PHE A 164 0.61 2.77 -10.88
CA PHE A 164 0.96 3.26 -9.55
C PHE A 164 -0.21 3.99 -8.89
N ASN A 165 -0.87 4.89 -9.64
CA ASN A 165 -2.04 5.62 -9.16
C ASN A 165 -3.21 4.68 -8.82
N ASP A 166 -3.45 3.63 -9.62
CA ASP A 166 -4.49 2.64 -9.35
C ASP A 166 -4.21 1.87 -8.05
N GLY A 167 -2.94 1.48 -7.81
CA GLY A 167 -2.49 0.86 -6.57
C GLY A 167 -2.68 1.77 -5.36
N MET A 168 -2.27 3.03 -5.47
CA MET A 168 -2.44 4.03 -4.39
C MET A 168 -3.91 4.32 -4.10
N ALA A 169 -4.75 4.43 -5.14
CA ALA A 169 -6.18 4.70 -5.00
C ALA A 169 -6.92 3.54 -4.31
N CYS A 170 -6.55 2.28 -4.60
CA CYS A 170 -7.19 1.15 -3.93
C CYS A 170 -6.81 1.07 -2.44
N ALA A 171 -5.54 1.32 -2.10
CA ALA A 171 -5.12 1.40 -0.70
C ALA A 171 -5.80 2.58 0.02
N ALA A 172 -5.93 3.73 -0.62
CA ALA A 172 -6.59 4.90 -0.05
C ALA A 172 -8.03 4.61 0.39
N ARG A 173 -8.83 3.87 -0.39
CA ARG A 173 -10.20 3.49 -0.01
C ARG A 173 -10.26 2.61 1.25
N ILE A 174 -9.32 1.69 1.39
CA ILE A 174 -9.22 0.80 2.56
C ILE A 174 -8.80 1.61 3.79
N ILE A 175 -7.73 2.40 3.68
CA ILE A 175 -7.20 3.23 4.75
C ILE A 175 -8.25 4.26 5.19
N ALA A 176 -9.00 4.86 4.26
CA ALA A 176 -10.05 5.83 4.58
C ALA A 176 -11.12 5.22 5.51
N ARG A 177 -11.49 3.95 5.30
CA ARG A 177 -12.43 3.24 6.20
C ARG A 177 -11.83 3.03 7.60
N ALA A 178 -10.55 2.72 7.70
CA ALA A 178 -9.87 2.59 8.98
C ALA A 178 -9.77 3.94 9.72
N ILE A 179 -9.43 5.02 9.01
CA ILE A 179 -9.43 6.39 9.54
C ILE A 179 -10.85 6.76 10.03
N MET A 180 -11.90 6.52 9.24
CA MET A 180 -13.27 6.82 9.65
C MET A 180 -13.74 5.99 10.86
N THR A 181 -13.09 4.86 11.15
CA THR A 181 -13.38 4.04 12.33
C THR A 181 -12.65 4.58 13.57
N GLY A 182 -11.37 4.94 13.44
CA GLY A 182 -10.52 5.31 14.59
C GLY A 182 -10.32 6.81 14.83
N TYR A 183 -10.72 7.68 13.89
CA TYR A 183 -10.35 9.10 13.90
C TYR A 183 -11.43 10.03 13.33
N LYS A 184 -12.68 9.58 13.29
CA LYS A 184 -13.82 10.37 12.79
C LYS A 184 -13.90 11.77 13.41
N ASP A 185 -13.84 11.85 14.74
CA ASP A 185 -13.97 13.12 15.46
C ASP A 185 -12.76 14.06 15.25
N GLY A 186 -11.64 13.53 14.79
CA GLY A 186 -10.44 14.29 14.48
C GLY A 186 -10.63 15.31 13.35
N PHE A 187 -11.64 15.11 12.50
CA PHE A 187 -11.97 16.04 11.40
C PHE A 187 -13.06 17.06 11.76
N GLY A 188 -13.81 16.86 12.84
CA GLY A 188 -15.05 17.62 13.11
C GLY A 188 -14.87 19.12 13.36
N CYS A 189 -13.67 19.57 13.73
CA CYS A 189 -13.37 20.98 13.99
C CYS A 189 -12.62 21.67 12.83
N ILE A 190 -12.40 20.96 11.71
CA ILE A 190 -11.61 21.46 10.57
C ILE A 190 -12.56 22.14 9.58
N GLY A 191 -12.31 23.42 9.25
CA GLY A 191 -13.09 24.13 8.23
C GLY A 191 -12.55 23.93 6.80
N SER A 192 -11.23 23.79 6.68
CA SER A 192 -10.51 23.59 5.43
C SER A 192 -9.33 22.62 5.59
N LEU A 193 -9.13 21.75 4.62
CA LEU A 193 -8.11 20.70 4.62
C LEU A 193 -7.35 20.72 3.30
N VAL A 194 -6.02 20.63 3.34
CA VAL A 194 -5.21 20.32 2.16
C VAL A 194 -4.61 18.92 2.30
N ASP A 195 -4.89 18.04 1.32
CA ASP A 195 -4.29 16.71 1.18
C ASP A 195 -3.04 16.85 0.30
N VAL A 196 -1.86 16.82 0.93
CA VAL A 196 -0.57 17.04 0.28
C VAL A 196 -0.03 15.70 -0.21
N GLY A 197 0.30 15.64 -1.51
CA GLY A 197 0.57 14.38 -2.20
C GLY A 197 -0.67 13.49 -2.30
N GLY A 198 -1.86 14.11 -2.41
CA GLY A 198 -3.14 13.40 -2.44
C GLY A 198 -3.41 12.61 -3.73
N GLY A 199 -2.49 12.64 -4.69
CA GLY A 199 -2.55 11.93 -5.95
C GLY A 199 -3.78 12.32 -6.76
N THR A 200 -4.58 11.32 -7.12
CA THR A 200 -5.85 11.49 -7.84
C THR A 200 -7.01 11.96 -6.94
N GLY A 201 -6.74 12.31 -5.69
CA GLY A 201 -7.69 12.87 -4.73
C GLY A 201 -8.64 11.84 -4.10
N THR A 202 -8.33 10.55 -4.20
CA THR A 202 -9.21 9.48 -3.69
C THR A 202 -9.40 9.56 -2.17
N MET A 203 -8.32 9.83 -1.41
CA MET A 203 -8.38 9.90 0.05
C MET A 203 -9.21 11.10 0.51
N VAL A 204 -8.87 12.30 0.04
CA VAL A 204 -9.61 13.52 0.38
C VAL A 204 -11.09 13.47 -0.03
N ALA A 205 -11.43 12.81 -1.14
CA ALA A 205 -12.82 12.60 -1.55
C ALA A 205 -13.61 11.77 -0.51
N GLU A 206 -13.03 10.69 0.03
CA GLU A 206 -13.66 9.88 1.09
C GLU A 206 -13.78 10.67 2.42
N ILE A 207 -12.81 11.54 2.73
CA ILE A 207 -12.88 12.45 3.88
C ILE A 207 -14.06 13.42 3.71
N VAL A 208 -14.18 14.09 2.57
CA VAL A 208 -15.26 15.06 2.28
C VAL A 208 -16.63 14.40 2.26
N LYS A 209 -16.74 13.19 1.70
CA LYS A 209 -17.97 12.40 1.73
C LYS A 209 -18.48 12.15 3.15
N SER A 210 -17.57 11.94 4.10
CA SER A 210 -17.89 11.72 5.52
C SER A 210 -18.03 13.04 6.31
N HIS A 211 -17.38 14.11 5.85
CA HIS A 211 -17.37 15.43 6.49
C HIS A 211 -17.63 16.55 5.46
N PRO A 212 -18.88 16.69 4.95
CA PRO A 212 -19.18 17.61 3.84
C PRO A 212 -19.01 19.10 4.15
N HIS A 213 -18.77 19.45 5.42
CA HIS A 213 -18.50 20.82 5.84
C HIS A 213 -17.06 21.27 5.54
N ILE A 214 -16.15 20.34 5.27
CA ILE A 214 -14.73 20.62 5.02
C ILE A 214 -14.55 21.13 3.59
N LYS A 215 -13.93 22.29 3.43
CA LYS A 215 -13.43 22.77 2.14
C LYS A 215 -12.09 22.10 1.84
N ALA A 216 -12.07 21.15 0.92
CA ALA A 216 -10.90 20.31 0.73
C ALA A 216 -10.14 20.62 -0.57
N THR A 217 -8.82 20.66 -0.46
CA THR A 217 -7.88 20.82 -1.59
C THR A 217 -7.07 19.54 -1.74
N ASN A 218 -7.11 18.91 -2.91
CA ASN A 218 -6.14 17.90 -3.31
C ASN A 218 -4.92 18.63 -3.92
N PHE A 219 -3.74 18.44 -3.33
CA PHE A 219 -2.51 19.09 -3.76
C PHE A 219 -1.45 18.06 -4.14
N ASP A 220 -1.00 18.09 -5.39
CA ASP A 220 0.01 17.17 -5.91
C ASP A 220 0.80 17.81 -7.07
N LEU A 221 1.78 17.11 -7.63
CA LEU A 221 2.52 17.54 -8.80
C LEU A 221 1.57 17.81 -9.98
N PRO A 222 1.85 18.82 -10.83
CA PRO A 222 0.96 19.19 -11.93
C PRO A 222 0.60 18.05 -12.89
N HIS A 223 1.53 17.12 -13.15
CA HIS A 223 1.30 15.99 -14.05
C HIS A 223 0.35 14.92 -13.46
N VAL A 224 0.29 14.81 -12.13
CA VAL A 224 -0.63 13.90 -11.42
C VAL A 224 -2.02 14.52 -11.35
N ILE A 225 -2.10 15.81 -10.98
CA ILE A 225 -3.37 16.54 -10.97
C ILE A 225 -4.05 16.55 -12.34
N ALA A 226 -3.27 16.61 -13.43
CA ALA A 226 -3.81 16.57 -14.78
C ALA A 226 -4.59 15.27 -15.12
N THR A 227 -4.36 14.17 -14.38
CA THR A 227 -5.08 12.89 -14.56
C THR A 227 -6.14 12.65 -13.49
N ALA A 228 -6.27 13.54 -12.50
CA ALA A 228 -7.21 13.38 -11.40
C ALA A 228 -8.66 13.57 -11.88
N PRO A 229 -9.58 12.64 -11.56
CA PRO A 229 -10.99 12.82 -11.87
C PRO A 229 -11.60 13.93 -11.01
N LEU A 230 -12.71 14.50 -11.47
CA LEU A 230 -13.49 15.44 -10.65
C LEU A 230 -14.12 14.70 -9.47
N HIS A 231 -13.96 15.25 -8.26
CA HIS A 231 -14.63 14.78 -7.05
C HIS A 231 -15.47 15.91 -6.47
N ASP A 232 -16.72 15.62 -6.12
CA ASP A 232 -17.62 16.62 -5.55
C ASP A 232 -17.06 17.15 -4.22
N GLY A 233 -16.93 18.48 -4.12
CA GLY A 233 -16.42 19.15 -2.92
C GLY A 233 -14.89 19.16 -2.76
N VAL A 234 -14.13 18.70 -3.76
CA VAL A 234 -12.65 18.71 -3.77
C VAL A 234 -12.12 19.65 -4.85
N TYR A 235 -11.17 20.51 -4.50
CA TYR A 235 -10.46 21.38 -5.43
C TYR A 235 -9.07 20.82 -5.73
N HIS A 236 -8.73 20.64 -7.00
CA HIS A 236 -7.41 20.14 -7.41
C HIS A 236 -6.43 21.29 -7.65
N VAL A 237 -5.24 21.22 -7.05
CA VAL A 237 -4.18 22.23 -7.18
C VAL A 237 -2.84 21.55 -7.48
N GLY A 238 -2.25 21.90 -8.61
CA GLY A 238 -0.90 21.45 -8.98
C GLY A 238 0.18 22.31 -8.35
N GLY A 239 1.21 21.70 -7.75
CA GLY A 239 2.37 22.41 -7.20
C GLY A 239 3.46 21.48 -6.67
N ASP A 240 4.36 22.03 -5.88
CA ASP A 240 5.48 21.31 -5.27
C ASP A 240 5.53 21.62 -3.76
N MET A 241 5.34 20.60 -2.93
CA MET A 241 5.33 20.70 -1.47
C MET A 241 6.67 21.16 -0.88
N PHE A 242 7.78 21.00 -1.60
CA PHE A 242 9.07 21.54 -1.19
C PHE A 242 9.15 23.07 -1.35
N GLN A 243 8.30 23.66 -2.17
CA GLN A 243 8.23 25.11 -2.38
C GLN A 243 7.19 25.75 -1.46
N ASP A 244 5.92 25.38 -1.63
CA ASP A 244 4.79 25.97 -0.90
C ASP A 244 3.60 25.00 -0.84
N ILE A 245 2.78 25.14 0.20
CA ILE A 245 1.59 24.31 0.42
C ILE A 245 0.38 25.25 0.58
N PRO A 246 -0.74 25.00 -0.11
CA PRO A 246 -1.94 25.83 0.02
C PRO A 246 -2.41 25.98 1.47
N ASN A 247 -2.78 27.21 1.86
CA ASN A 247 -3.25 27.48 3.21
C ASN A 247 -4.55 26.74 3.54
N ALA A 248 -4.63 26.13 4.72
CA ALA A 248 -5.80 25.42 5.24
C ALA A 248 -5.77 25.36 6.78
N ASP A 249 -6.89 25.02 7.42
CA ASP A 249 -6.92 24.82 8.87
C ASP A 249 -6.11 23.57 9.28
N ALA A 250 -6.03 22.58 8.40
CA ALA A 250 -5.17 21.42 8.59
C ALA A 250 -4.53 20.95 7.29
N VAL A 251 -3.33 20.38 7.42
CA VAL A 251 -2.64 19.64 6.36
C VAL A 251 -2.79 18.15 6.65
N PHE A 252 -3.14 17.37 5.64
CA PHE A 252 -3.21 15.93 5.67
C PHE A 252 -2.14 15.36 4.73
N MET A 253 -1.43 14.32 5.17
CA MET A 253 -0.40 13.62 4.39
C MET A 253 -0.52 12.13 4.66
N LYS A 254 -0.73 11.32 3.62
CA LYS A 254 -0.80 9.85 3.73
C LYS A 254 0.24 9.21 2.83
N TRP A 255 1.19 8.45 3.39
CA TRP A 255 2.31 7.88 2.62
C TRP A 255 3.08 8.95 1.88
N ILE A 256 3.51 9.97 2.61
CA ILE A 256 4.32 11.05 2.05
C ILE A 256 5.67 11.03 2.74
N MET A 257 5.67 11.13 4.06
CA MET A 257 6.90 11.32 4.83
C MET A 257 7.81 10.09 4.77
N HIS A 258 7.25 8.90 4.53
CA HIS A 258 8.03 7.68 4.39
C HIS A 258 8.84 7.61 3.08
N ASP A 259 8.56 8.44 2.07
CA ASP A 259 9.29 8.46 0.80
C ASP A 259 10.60 9.24 0.86
N TRP A 260 10.79 10.00 1.95
CA TRP A 260 11.82 11.03 2.03
C TRP A 260 12.76 10.83 3.21
N THR A 261 13.97 11.38 3.02
CA THR A 261 14.96 11.56 4.09
C THR A 261 14.42 12.41 5.23
N ASP A 262 15.07 12.37 6.40
CA ASP A 262 14.66 13.20 7.53
C ASP A 262 14.82 14.70 7.20
N GLU A 263 15.86 15.07 6.47
CA GLU A 263 16.13 16.44 6.06
C GLU A 263 15.03 17.00 5.14
N ASP A 264 14.56 16.18 4.20
CA ASP A 264 13.48 16.54 3.28
C ASP A 264 12.13 16.57 4.00
N CYS A 265 11.87 15.60 4.88
CA CYS A 265 10.71 15.63 5.77
C CYS A 265 10.64 16.91 6.62
N VAL A 266 11.77 17.37 7.17
CA VAL A 266 11.82 18.64 7.93
C VAL A 266 11.47 19.84 7.04
N LYS A 267 11.90 19.86 5.76
CA LYS A 267 11.51 20.92 4.82
C LYS A 267 9.99 20.90 4.57
N ILE A 268 9.43 19.73 4.33
CA ILE A 268 7.98 19.54 4.13
C ILE A 268 7.22 20.04 5.37
N LEU A 269 7.59 19.58 6.56
CA LEU A 269 6.96 19.99 7.83
C LEU A 269 7.02 21.52 8.02
N ARG A 270 8.15 22.16 7.69
CA ARG A 270 8.26 23.63 7.77
C ARG A 270 7.31 24.35 6.81
N ASN A 271 7.05 23.80 5.62
CA ASN A 271 6.04 24.36 4.72
C ASN A 271 4.62 24.07 5.22
N CYS A 272 4.35 22.88 5.77
CA CYS A 272 3.07 22.58 6.43
C CYS A 272 2.80 23.57 7.57
N LYS A 273 3.82 23.91 8.37
CA LYS A 273 3.71 24.89 9.46
C LYS A 273 3.34 26.29 8.97
N LYS A 274 3.82 26.71 7.79
CA LYS A 274 3.44 27.99 7.18
C LYS A 274 2.01 27.99 6.65
N ALA A 275 1.54 26.82 6.18
CA ALA A 275 0.24 26.65 5.56
C ALA A 275 -0.94 26.58 6.54
N ILE A 276 -0.67 26.38 7.84
CA ILE A 276 -1.71 26.25 8.87
C ILE A 276 -1.69 27.41 9.87
N PRO A 277 -2.83 27.74 10.50
CA PRO A 277 -2.87 28.69 11.61
C PRO A 277 -2.01 28.24 12.79
N GLU A 278 -1.29 29.18 13.41
CA GLU A 278 -0.51 28.89 14.64
C GLU A 278 -1.42 28.41 15.79
N LYS A 279 -2.64 28.96 15.87
CA LYS A 279 -3.66 28.55 16.84
C LYS A 279 -4.64 27.59 16.17
N ASN A 280 -4.83 26.42 16.75
CA ASN A 280 -5.74 25.36 16.31
C ASN A 280 -5.39 24.67 14.98
N GLY A 281 -4.35 25.11 14.27
CA GLY A 281 -3.85 24.39 13.10
C GLY A 281 -3.18 23.07 13.50
N LYS A 282 -3.30 22.06 12.64
CA LYS A 282 -2.61 20.78 12.82
C LYS A 282 -2.19 20.14 11.52
N VAL A 283 -1.15 19.32 11.60
CA VAL A 283 -0.78 18.37 10.55
C VAL A 283 -1.26 17.00 10.96
N ILE A 284 -1.89 16.27 10.04
CA ILE A 284 -2.38 14.91 10.21
C ILE A 284 -1.57 14.04 9.26
N ILE A 285 -0.68 13.22 9.81
CA ILE A 285 0.16 12.30 9.05
C ILE A 285 -0.42 10.91 9.20
N VAL A 286 -0.57 10.18 8.10
CA VAL A 286 -1.00 8.78 8.09
C VAL A 286 0.11 7.96 7.47
N ASP A 287 0.96 7.42 8.34
CA ASP A 287 2.15 6.65 7.99
C ASP A 287 2.37 5.54 9.02
N LEU A 288 3.31 4.64 8.73
CA LEU A 288 3.65 3.54 9.63
C LEU A 288 4.43 4.07 10.85
N VAL A 289 4.10 3.52 12.02
CA VAL A 289 4.89 3.71 13.25
C VAL A 289 5.47 2.36 13.62
N LEU A 290 6.74 2.12 13.26
CA LEU A 290 7.40 0.84 13.46
C LEU A 290 7.48 0.50 14.95
N GLN A 291 7.17 -0.75 15.26
CA GLN A 291 7.29 -1.34 16.59
C GLN A 291 8.36 -2.44 16.55
N PRO A 292 9.64 -2.12 16.85
CA PRO A 292 10.75 -3.08 16.75
C PRO A 292 10.53 -4.38 17.53
N ASP A 293 9.89 -4.27 18.68
CA ASP A 293 9.58 -5.39 19.59
C ASP A 293 8.10 -5.80 19.51
N GLY A 294 7.37 -5.30 18.50
CA GLY A 294 5.97 -5.61 18.30
C GLY A 294 5.75 -7.04 17.77
N ASN A 295 4.57 -7.59 18.04
CA ASN A 295 4.09 -8.86 17.49
C ASN A 295 2.65 -8.78 16.98
N GLY A 296 2.22 -7.57 16.61
CA GLY A 296 0.93 -7.27 16.02
C GLY A 296 0.76 -7.90 14.63
N THR A 297 -0.49 -7.93 14.17
CA THR A 297 -0.88 -8.60 12.91
C THR A 297 -0.13 -8.08 11.68
N PHE A 298 0.35 -6.84 11.71
CA PHE A 298 0.97 -6.16 10.58
C PHE A 298 2.45 -5.85 10.77
N ASP A 299 3.06 -6.24 11.89
CA ASP A 299 4.42 -5.79 12.24
C ASP A 299 5.47 -6.31 11.24
N ASP A 300 5.40 -7.60 10.86
CA ASP A 300 6.26 -8.19 9.82
C ASP A 300 6.09 -7.50 8.45
N VAL A 301 4.86 -7.08 8.13
CA VAL A 301 4.57 -6.34 6.90
C VAL A 301 5.24 -4.97 6.95
N GLY A 302 5.26 -4.31 8.11
CA GLY A 302 5.91 -3.01 8.30
C GLY A 302 7.42 -3.05 8.04
N PHE A 303 8.12 -4.09 8.50
CA PHE A 303 9.56 -4.25 8.19
C PHE A 303 9.82 -4.53 6.72
N THR A 304 8.93 -5.31 6.08
CA THR A 304 9.02 -5.53 4.63
C THR A 304 8.81 -4.20 3.89
N PHE A 305 7.85 -3.38 4.34
CA PHE A 305 7.54 -2.09 3.75
C PHE A 305 8.70 -1.09 3.89
N ASP A 306 9.38 -1.04 5.05
CA ASP A 306 10.60 -0.25 5.25
C ASP A 306 11.70 -0.61 4.24
N LEU A 307 11.94 -1.91 4.01
CA LEU A 307 12.90 -2.37 3.01
C LEU A 307 12.50 -1.94 1.59
N LEU A 308 11.20 -1.97 1.27
CA LEU A 308 10.70 -1.49 -0.03
C LEU A 308 10.92 0.01 -0.18
N MET A 309 10.67 0.82 0.87
CA MET A 309 10.95 2.26 0.83
C MET A 309 12.42 2.53 0.54
N MET A 310 13.33 1.78 1.18
CA MET A 310 14.77 1.88 0.90
C MET A 310 15.13 1.52 -0.56
N ALA A 311 14.41 0.58 -1.18
CA ALA A 311 14.67 0.16 -2.54
C ALA A 311 14.11 1.14 -3.59
N ASP A 312 12.89 1.62 -3.36
CA ASP A 312 12.09 2.31 -4.36
C ASP A 312 12.28 3.84 -4.32
N THR A 313 12.62 4.40 -3.17
CA THR A 313 12.59 5.86 -2.94
C THR A 313 13.98 6.44 -2.64
N SER A 314 14.10 7.76 -2.71
CA SER A 314 15.34 8.48 -2.47
C SER A 314 15.59 8.72 -0.97
N GLY A 315 15.85 7.63 -0.24
CA GLY A 315 16.16 7.66 1.19
C GLY A 315 14.93 7.62 2.10
N GLY A 316 13.79 7.18 1.57
CA GLY A 316 12.62 6.85 2.35
C GLY A 316 12.84 5.66 3.29
N LYS A 317 12.02 5.61 4.32
CA LYS A 317 12.06 4.66 5.44
C LYS A 317 10.80 4.77 6.27
N GLU A 318 10.45 3.68 6.91
CA GLU A 318 9.49 3.70 8.01
C GLU A 318 10.19 4.09 9.32
N ARG A 319 9.43 4.71 10.23
CA ARG A 319 9.99 5.33 11.43
C ARG A 319 9.33 4.76 12.68
N THR A 320 10.14 4.55 13.71
CA THR A 320 9.65 4.31 15.08
C THR A 320 9.06 5.59 15.65
N GLU A 321 8.25 5.49 16.71
CA GLU A 321 7.67 6.68 17.35
C GLU A 321 8.75 7.67 17.84
N LEU A 322 9.89 7.18 18.33
CA LEU A 322 10.99 8.03 18.77
C LEU A 322 11.62 8.82 17.62
N GLN A 323 11.74 8.21 16.44
CA GLN A 323 12.20 8.88 15.23
C GLN A 323 11.17 9.91 14.75
N TRP A 324 9.88 9.56 14.77
CA TRP A 324 8.79 10.51 14.49
C TRP A 324 8.82 11.72 15.41
N LYS A 325 8.94 11.51 16.72
CA LYS A 325 9.04 12.59 17.71
C LYS A 325 10.17 13.56 17.36
N LYS A 326 11.37 13.05 17.12
CA LYS A 326 12.54 13.86 16.77
C LYS A 326 12.29 14.66 15.48
N LEU A 327 11.76 14.00 14.46
CA LEU A 327 11.47 14.61 13.16
C LEU A 327 10.44 15.75 13.27
N LEU A 328 9.36 15.53 14.02
CA LEU A 328 8.32 16.52 14.25
C LEU A 328 8.84 17.73 15.04
N GLU A 329 9.67 17.50 16.06
CA GLU A 329 10.32 18.57 16.84
C GLU A 329 11.21 19.45 15.95
N GLU A 330 12.05 18.84 15.10
CA GLU A 330 12.90 19.56 14.13
C GLU A 330 12.10 20.29 13.03
N GLY A 331 10.93 19.75 12.68
CA GLY A 331 9.94 20.36 11.79
C GLY A 331 9.13 21.50 12.43
N GLY A 332 9.31 21.74 13.73
CA GLY A 332 8.64 22.83 14.46
C GLY A 332 7.28 22.46 15.06
N PHE A 333 7.03 21.18 15.32
CA PHE A 333 5.82 20.64 15.95
C PHE A 333 6.17 19.96 17.28
N PRO A 334 6.30 20.70 18.39
CA PRO A 334 6.77 20.16 19.67
C PRO A 334 5.74 19.26 20.37
N ARG A 335 4.47 19.32 19.97
CA ARG A 335 3.38 18.51 20.52
C ARG A 335 2.84 17.60 19.42
N TYR A 336 2.74 16.31 19.71
CA TYR A 336 2.15 15.34 18.80
C TYR A 336 1.36 14.26 19.55
N LYS A 337 0.52 13.54 18.83
CA LYS A 337 -0.25 12.39 19.33
C LYS A 337 -0.26 11.30 18.26
N VAL A 338 0.10 10.08 18.64
CA VAL A 338 -0.07 8.89 17.80
C VAL A 338 -1.41 8.23 18.14
N ILE A 339 -2.16 7.83 17.12
CA ILE A 339 -3.46 7.22 17.22
C ILE A 339 -3.44 5.96 16.35
N SER A 340 -3.55 4.80 16.99
CA SER A 340 -3.70 3.53 16.29
C SER A 340 -5.08 3.42 15.66
N ILE A 341 -5.13 2.93 14.43
CA ILE A 341 -6.36 2.62 13.69
C ILE A 341 -6.32 1.14 13.27
N PRO A 342 -7.44 0.49 12.89
CA PRO A 342 -7.45 -0.92 12.50
C PRO A 342 -6.86 -1.12 11.10
N ASP A 343 -5.60 -0.73 10.91
CA ASP A 343 -4.83 -0.78 9.66
C ASP A 343 -3.32 -0.96 9.98
N LEU A 344 -2.50 -1.13 8.94
CA LEU A 344 -1.03 -1.08 9.04
C LEU A 344 -0.53 0.28 9.51
N LEU A 345 -1.24 1.35 9.12
CA LEU A 345 -0.83 2.72 9.40
C LEU A 345 -1.35 3.24 10.74
N SER A 346 -0.67 4.23 11.27
CA SER A 346 -1.13 5.03 12.40
C SER A 346 -1.40 6.46 11.96
N ILE A 347 -2.19 7.18 12.74
CA ILE A 347 -2.39 8.63 12.55
C ILE A 347 -1.52 9.37 13.55
N ILE A 348 -0.77 10.34 13.07
CA ILE A 348 0.06 11.23 13.88
C ILE A 348 -0.48 12.64 13.72
N GLU A 349 -1.10 13.17 14.77
CA GLU A 349 -1.45 14.59 14.85
C GLU A 349 -0.23 15.35 15.35
N ALA A 350 0.16 16.41 14.65
CA ALA A 350 1.27 17.29 15.04
C ALA A 350 0.80 18.75 15.12
N TYR A 351 1.21 19.45 16.18
CA TYR A 351 0.73 20.79 16.52
C TYR A 351 1.88 21.82 16.58
N PRO A 352 1.77 22.98 15.91
CA PRO A 352 2.89 23.92 15.71
C PRO A 352 3.27 24.76 16.94
N GLY A 353 2.39 24.83 17.97
CA GLY A 353 2.55 25.62 19.20
C GLY A 353 1.42 25.33 20.18
#